data_AF-A0A2V7JAW5-F1
#
_entry.id   AF-A0A2V7JAW5-F1
#
_cell.length_a   1.000
_cell.length_b   1.000
_cell.length_c   1.000
_cell.angle_alpha   90.00
_cell.angle_beta   90.00
_cell.angle_gamma   90.00
#
_symmetry.space_group_name_H-M   'P 1'
#
loop_
_entity.id
_entity.type
_entity.pdbx_description
1 polymer ?
#
loop_
_entity_poly.entity_id
_entity_poly.type
_entity_poly.pdbx_seq_one_letter_code
_entity_poly.pdbx_strand_id
1 'polypeptide(L)'
;MGATRDSVNGIAEFSTQDGAHWKLVLDRVQTKDVPHHPRFGGVILGLYYHGVTQVHTPLVPTINSAVALWAVGHLYRNGIAVTDNAMVHVMLLSHTRRERDFALACWDCSKNKIDELQLQILPGPGEPKFDAPGGFLFVNWERSTSRS
;
A
#
# COMPACT_ATOMS: atom_id res chain seq x y z
N MET A 1 -16.95 16.32 8.63
CA MET A 1 -16.75 15.40 9.77
C MET A 1 -16.76 13.99 9.20
N GLY A 2 -15.59 13.38 9.01
CA GLY A 2 -15.44 12.06 8.38
C GLY A 2 -15.59 10.93 9.41
N ALA A 3 -15.99 9.74 8.95
CA ALA A 3 -16.36 8.58 9.76
C ALA A 3 -15.33 8.27 10.86
N THR A 4 -15.66 8.64 12.10
CA THR A 4 -14.87 8.38 13.32
C THR A 4 -14.98 6.94 13.83
N ARG A 5 -15.45 6.00 13.00
CA ARG A 5 -15.69 4.60 13.39
C ARG A 5 -14.86 3.56 12.62
N ASP A 6 -14.14 3.96 11.58
CA ASP A 6 -13.33 3.01 10.82
C ASP A 6 -12.00 2.79 11.55
N SER A 7 -11.76 1.55 11.95
CA SER A 7 -10.51 1.10 12.57
C SER A 7 -9.80 0.13 11.65
N VAL A 8 -8.48 0.21 11.60
CA VAL A 8 -7.63 -0.78 10.93
C VAL A 8 -6.64 -1.34 11.93
N ASN A 9 -6.46 -2.65 11.93
CA ASN A 9 -5.42 -3.32 12.69
C ASN A 9 -4.68 -4.26 11.73
N GLY A 10 -3.36 -4.18 11.74
CA GLY A 10 -2.52 -5.04 10.92
C GLY A 10 -1.06 -4.90 11.31
N ILE A 11 -0.34 -6.01 11.20
CA ILE A 11 1.11 -6.04 11.35
C ILE A 11 1.67 -6.60 10.05
N ALA A 12 2.62 -5.88 9.45
CA ALA A 12 3.39 -6.36 8.32
C ALA A 12 4.86 -6.46 8.72
N GLU A 13 5.45 -7.63 8.51
CA GLU A 13 6.87 -7.88 8.75
C GLU A 13 7.51 -8.36 7.45
N PHE A 14 8.64 -7.75 7.07
CA PHE A 14 9.33 -8.04 5.83
C PHE A 14 10.82 -7.71 5.93
N SER A 15 11.63 -8.37 5.11
CA SER A 15 13.06 -8.10 4.98
C SER A 15 13.36 -7.49 3.63
N THR A 16 14.20 -6.45 3.60
CA THR A 16 14.69 -5.81 2.37
C THR A 16 15.99 -6.46 1.89
N GLN A 17 16.39 -6.20 0.64
CA GLN A 17 17.57 -6.81 0.02
C GLN A 17 18.89 -6.45 0.72
N ASP A 18 18.93 -5.32 1.45
CA ASP A 18 20.04 -4.92 2.31
C ASP A 18 20.11 -5.72 3.63
N GLY A 19 19.19 -6.68 3.84
CA GLY A 19 19.10 -7.51 5.03
C GLY A 19 18.40 -6.85 6.21
N ALA A 20 17.91 -5.61 6.07
CA ALA A 20 17.18 -4.95 7.14
C ALA A 20 15.80 -5.60 7.34
N HIS A 21 15.43 -5.83 8.60
CA HIS A 21 14.12 -6.31 8.99
C HIS A 21 13.21 -5.13 9.32
N TRP A 22 12.07 -5.05 8.66
CA TRP A 22 11.09 -3.99 8.85
C TRP A 22 9.82 -4.54 9.49
N LYS A 23 9.26 -3.75 10.40
CA LYS A 23 7.96 -4.00 10.99
C LYS A 23 7.10 -2.75 10.87
N LEU A 24 5.90 -2.92 10.35
CA LEU A 24 4.87 -1.91 10.30
C LEU A 24 3.69 -2.35 11.15
N VAL A 25 3.25 -1.50 12.07
CA VAL A 25 2.02 -1.68 12.85
C VAL A 25 1.03 -0.61 12.43
N LEU A 26 -0.11 -1.01 11.86
CA LEU A 26 -1.18 -0.08 11.50
C LEU A 26 -1.89 0.40 12.76
N ASP A 27 -2.13 1.71 12.85
CA ASP A 27 -2.75 2.36 14.01
C ASP A 27 -4.18 2.85 13.70
N ARG A 28 -4.30 3.74 12.71
CA ARG A 28 -5.59 4.40 12.40
C ARG A 28 -5.77 4.66 10.93
N VAL A 29 -7.02 4.73 10.48
CA VAL A 29 -7.37 5.12 9.12
C VAL A 29 -7.03 6.61 8.91
N GLN A 30 -6.40 6.92 7.79
CA GLN A 30 -6.07 8.28 7.42
C GLN A 30 -7.23 8.90 6.63
N THR A 31 -8.04 9.71 7.31
CA THR A 31 -9.30 10.29 6.79
C THR A 31 -9.17 11.72 6.25
N LYS A 32 -8.00 12.37 6.40
CA LYS A 32 -7.72 13.70 5.82
C LYS A 32 -7.05 13.56 4.46
N ASP A 33 -7.53 14.30 3.46
CA ASP A 33 -7.04 14.22 2.08
C ASP A 33 -5.57 14.65 1.92
N VAL A 34 -4.85 13.85 1.13
CA VAL A 34 -3.65 14.14 0.35
C VAL A 34 -3.83 15.20 -0.74
N PRO A 35 -3.30 16.44 -0.75
CA PRO A 35 -3.34 17.22 -1.98
C PRO A 35 -2.72 16.39 -3.13
N HIS A 36 -3.47 16.19 -4.23
CA HIS A 36 -3.16 15.39 -5.43
C HIS A 36 -3.56 13.89 -5.48
N HIS A 37 -4.11 13.31 -4.41
CA HIS A 37 -4.70 11.96 -4.46
C HIS A 37 -6.02 11.92 -3.68
N PRO A 38 -7.20 11.91 -4.35
CA PRO A 38 -8.46 11.79 -3.62
C PRO A 38 -8.47 10.45 -2.87
N ARG A 39 -8.52 10.50 -1.53
CA ARG A 39 -8.42 9.31 -0.67
C ARG A 39 -9.77 8.62 -0.44
N PHE A 40 -10.85 9.20 -0.99
CA PHE A 40 -12.22 8.68 -0.89
C PHE A 40 -12.63 8.30 0.55
N GLY A 41 -12.20 9.08 1.55
CA GLY A 41 -12.52 8.81 2.96
C GLY A 41 -11.58 7.82 3.67
N GLY A 42 -10.57 7.29 2.98
CA GLY A 42 -9.53 6.45 3.57
C GLY A 42 -9.69 4.95 3.33
N VAL A 43 -10.84 4.49 2.80
CA VAL A 43 -11.08 3.10 2.39
C VAL A 43 -11.89 3.08 1.09
N ILE A 44 -11.50 2.22 0.16
CA ILE A 44 -12.14 1.99 -1.14
C ILE A 44 -12.32 0.49 -1.31
N LEU A 45 -13.51 0.06 -1.75
CA LEU A 45 -13.83 -1.34 -2.02
C LEU A 45 -14.34 -1.48 -3.47
N GLY A 46 -13.94 -2.56 -4.15
CA GLY A 46 -14.50 -2.97 -5.44
C GLY A 46 -14.30 -1.96 -6.57
N LEU A 47 -13.13 -1.32 -6.64
CA LEU A 47 -12.83 -0.30 -7.65
C LEU A 47 -11.98 -0.88 -8.79
N TYR A 48 -12.40 -0.63 -10.02
CA TYR A 48 -11.56 -0.80 -11.18
C TYR A 48 -10.63 0.42 -11.30
N TYR A 49 -9.32 0.21 -11.18
CA TYR A 49 -8.34 1.26 -11.40
C TYR A 49 -8.04 1.39 -12.89
N HIS A 50 -8.51 2.50 -13.46
CA HIS A 50 -7.92 3.17 -14.62
C HIS A 50 -8.24 4.67 -14.55
N GLY A 51 -7.23 5.53 -14.71
CA GLY A 51 -7.44 6.95 -15.05
C GLY A 51 -7.92 7.93 -13.96
N VAL A 52 -8.20 7.52 -12.72
CA VAL A 52 -8.69 8.45 -11.66
C VAL A 52 -7.58 9.21 -10.91
N THR A 53 -6.30 8.81 -11.03
CA THR A 53 -5.17 9.50 -10.39
C THR A 53 -4.70 10.74 -11.17
N GLN A 54 -5.26 11.02 -12.35
CA GLN A 54 -4.73 11.99 -13.33
C GLN A 54 -3.24 11.79 -13.69
N VAL A 55 -2.65 10.62 -13.39
CA VAL A 55 -1.31 10.26 -13.87
C VAL A 55 -1.47 9.61 -15.25
N HIS A 56 -1.46 10.45 -16.28
CA HIS A 56 -1.59 10.08 -17.71
C HIS A 56 -0.32 9.38 -18.24
N THR A 57 -0.02 8.17 -17.78
CA THR A 57 0.96 7.30 -18.47
C THR A 57 0.45 5.87 -18.60
N PRO A 58 0.64 5.22 -19.78
CA PRO A 58 0.20 3.85 -20.08
C PRO A 58 1.02 2.76 -19.36
N LEU A 59 1.49 3.02 -18.14
CA LEU A 59 2.42 2.13 -17.41
C LEU A 59 1.75 1.28 -16.33
N VAL A 60 0.42 1.40 -16.13
CA VAL A 60 -0.32 0.64 -15.11
C VAL A 60 -1.53 -0.06 -15.75
N PRO A 61 -1.66 -1.38 -15.62
CA PRO A 61 -2.77 -2.13 -16.21
C PRO A 61 -4.11 -1.83 -15.54
N THR A 62 -5.22 -2.18 -16.20
CA THR A 62 -6.52 -2.24 -15.53
C THR A 62 -6.44 -3.28 -14.44
N ILE A 63 -6.77 -2.90 -13.20
CA ILE A 63 -6.74 -3.81 -12.05
C ILE A 63 -8.02 -3.68 -11.24
N ASN A 64 -8.41 -4.77 -10.60
CA ASN A 64 -9.50 -4.76 -9.62
C ASN A 64 -8.90 -4.64 -8.23
N SER A 65 -9.29 -3.61 -7.49
CA SER A 65 -8.97 -3.46 -6.08
C SER A 65 -10.14 -3.96 -5.24
N ALA A 66 -9.93 -5.09 -4.55
CA ALA A 66 -10.89 -5.55 -3.55
C ALA A 66 -10.93 -4.58 -2.36
N VAL A 67 -9.74 -4.13 -1.94
CA VAL A 67 -9.57 -3.16 -0.85
C VAL A 67 -8.41 -2.24 -1.21
N ALA A 68 -8.60 -0.94 -1.04
CA ALA A 68 -7.52 0.02 -0.90
C ALA A 68 -7.80 0.91 0.31
N LEU A 69 -6.84 1.08 1.21
CA LEU A 69 -7.00 1.98 2.35
C LEU A 69 -5.74 2.78 2.63
N TRP A 70 -5.94 3.99 3.14
CA TRP A 70 -4.88 4.83 3.68
C TRP A 70 -4.92 4.76 5.19
N ALA A 71 -3.76 4.51 5.80
CA ALA A 71 -3.59 4.42 7.23
C ALA A 71 -2.36 5.21 7.70
N VAL A 72 -2.33 5.50 8.99
CA VAL A 72 -1.11 5.86 9.70
C VAL A 72 -0.61 4.62 10.43
N GLY A 73 0.72 4.42 10.45
CA GLY A 73 1.32 3.32 11.18
C GLY A 73 2.67 3.66 11.82
N HIS A 74 3.08 2.77 12.72
CA HIS A 74 4.36 2.80 13.40
C HIS A 74 5.36 1.91 12.64
N LEU A 75 6.47 2.49 12.22
CA LEU A 75 7.48 1.82 11.43
C LEU A 75 8.74 1.60 12.26
N TYR A 76 9.26 0.37 12.19
CA TYR A 76 10.49 -0.04 12.86
C TYR A 76 11.44 -0.66 11.84
N ARG A 77 12.75 -0.41 12.01
CA ARG A 77 13.84 -1.06 11.28
C ARG A 77 14.75 -1.74 12.29
N ASN A 78 14.95 -3.05 12.16
CA ASN A 78 15.74 -3.88 13.06
C ASN A 78 15.34 -3.71 14.54
N GLY A 79 14.03 -3.56 14.80
CA GLY A 79 13.47 -3.35 16.14
C GLY A 79 13.57 -1.91 16.66
N ILE A 80 14.22 -1.00 15.95
CA ILE A 80 14.36 0.42 16.32
C ILE A 80 13.26 1.22 15.63
N ALA A 81 12.57 2.09 16.38
CA ALA A 81 11.53 2.96 15.84
C ALA A 81 12.12 3.95 14.81
N VAL A 82 11.47 4.02 13.65
CA VAL A 82 11.82 4.94 12.55
C VAL A 82 10.87 6.14 12.57
N THR A 83 9.56 5.89 12.67
CA THR A 83 8.52 6.92 12.79
C THR A 83 7.23 6.31 13.36
N ASP A 84 6.45 7.13 14.05
CA ASP A 84 5.10 6.81 14.50
C ASP A 84 3.99 7.37 13.58
N ASN A 85 4.38 8.02 12.48
CA ASN A 85 3.47 8.71 11.57
C ASN A 85 3.63 8.26 10.11
N ALA A 86 4.11 7.04 9.87
CA ALA A 86 4.23 6.54 8.50
C ALA A 86 2.86 6.57 7.81
N MET A 87 2.80 7.19 6.63
CA MET A 87 1.59 7.11 5.81
C MET A 87 1.64 5.82 5.00
N VAL A 88 0.60 5.01 5.10
CA VAL A 88 0.55 3.68 4.49
C VAL A 88 -0.62 3.61 3.52
N HIS A 89 -0.35 3.24 2.28
CA HIS A 89 -1.38 2.81 1.34
C HIS A 89 -1.35 1.28 1.26
N VAL A 90 -2.42 0.64 1.71
CA VAL A 90 -2.60 -0.81 1.63
C VAL A 90 -3.53 -1.10 0.46
N MET A 91 -3.14 -1.98 -0.44
CA MET A 91 -3.97 -2.38 -1.58
C MET A 91 -3.98 -3.90 -1.74
N LEU A 92 -5.16 -4.50 -1.79
CA LEU A 92 -5.36 -5.88 -2.20
C LEU A 92 -5.95 -5.90 -3.61
N LEU A 93 -5.18 -6.41 -4.56
CA LEU A 93 -5.37 -6.21 -5.99
C LEU A 93 -5.44 -7.55 -6.75
N SER A 94 -6.06 -7.50 -7.92
CA SER A 94 -5.95 -8.55 -8.93
C SER A 94 -4.48 -8.75 -9.35
N HIS A 95 -4.07 -10.01 -9.48
CA HIS A 95 -2.73 -10.43 -9.88
C HIS A 95 -2.29 -9.77 -11.19
N THR A 96 -1.17 -9.03 -11.15
CA THR A 96 -0.71 -8.24 -12.30
C THR A 96 0.58 -8.71 -12.95
N ARG A 97 1.39 -9.50 -12.24
CA ARG A 97 2.78 -9.80 -12.61
C ARG A 97 2.97 -11.26 -13.01
N ARG A 98 3.97 -11.56 -13.83
CA ARG A 98 4.38 -12.95 -14.07
C ARG A 98 5.25 -13.43 -12.91
N GLU A 99 5.04 -14.67 -12.47
CA GLU A 99 5.75 -15.26 -11.33
C GLU A 99 7.28 -15.34 -11.54
N ARG A 100 7.74 -15.46 -12.79
CA ARG A 100 9.17 -15.73 -13.08
C ARG A 100 10.05 -14.49 -13.02
N ASP A 101 9.55 -13.37 -13.49
CA ASP A 101 10.34 -12.16 -13.74
C ASP A 101 9.68 -10.88 -13.23
N PHE A 102 8.55 -10.99 -12.52
CA PHE A 102 7.78 -9.89 -11.93
C PHE A 102 7.35 -8.81 -12.92
N ALA A 103 7.49 -9.06 -14.23
CA ALA A 103 7.04 -8.15 -15.26
C ALA A 103 5.52 -8.21 -15.39
N LEU A 104 4.92 -7.11 -15.82
CA LEU A 104 3.47 -7.05 -16.06
C LEU A 104 3.04 -8.15 -17.03
N ALA A 105 2.01 -8.89 -16.65
CA ALA A 105 1.50 -10.03 -17.39
C ALA A 105 0.40 -9.62 -18.40
N CYS A 106 -0.32 -8.53 -18.13
CA CYS A 106 -1.50 -8.14 -18.86
C CYS A 106 -1.68 -6.61 -18.89
N TRP A 107 -2.43 -6.13 -19.89
CA TRP A 107 -2.95 -4.76 -19.94
C TRP A 107 -4.25 -4.61 -19.14
N ASP A 108 -5.12 -5.62 -19.20
CA ASP A 108 -6.30 -5.73 -18.34
C ASP A 108 -6.16 -7.00 -17.50
N CYS A 109 -5.89 -6.80 -16.21
CA CYS A 109 -5.76 -7.85 -15.21
C CYS A 109 -6.98 -7.90 -14.28
N SER A 110 -8.04 -7.13 -14.57
CA SER A 110 -9.16 -6.90 -13.65
C SER A 110 -10.00 -8.16 -13.34
N LYS A 111 -9.88 -9.19 -14.20
CA LYS A 111 -10.53 -10.49 -14.02
C LYS A 111 -9.61 -11.55 -13.40
N ASN A 112 -8.35 -11.20 -13.14
CA ASN A 112 -7.42 -12.12 -12.49
C ASN A 112 -7.80 -12.32 -11.02
N LYS A 113 -7.27 -13.40 -10.44
CA LYS A 113 -7.43 -13.67 -9.02
C LYS A 113 -6.91 -12.50 -8.19
N ILE A 114 -7.63 -12.18 -7.12
CA ILE A 114 -7.23 -11.14 -6.15
C ILE A 114 -6.41 -11.79 -5.05
N ASP A 115 -5.10 -11.60 -5.09
CA ASP A 115 -4.13 -12.15 -4.12
C ASP A 115 -2.86 -11.31 -3.97
N GLU A 116 -2.70 -10.25 -4.78
CA GLU A 116 -1.55 -9.36 -4.73
C GLU A 116 -1.77 -8.28 -3.66
N LEU A 117 -1.04 -8.38 -2.54
CA LEU A 117 -1.06 -7.37 -1.48
C LEU A 117 0.11 -6.41 -1.67
N GLN A 118 -0.20 -5.14 -1.85
CA GLN A 118 0.79 -4.07 -1.99
C GLN A 118 0.72 -3.12 -0.79
N LEU A 119 1.88 -2.75 -0.27
CA LEU A 119 2.06 -1.70 0.74
C LEU A 119 2.97 -0.63 0.19
N GLN A 120 2.49 0.61 0.14
CA GLN A 120 3.34 1.79 -0.04
C GLN A 120 3.44 2.51 1.29
N ILE A 121 4.65 2.61 1.83
CA ILE A 121 4.93 3.18 3.16
C ILE A 121 5.78 4.43 2.93
N LEU A 122 5.23 5.60 3.27
CA LEU A 122 5.87 6.90 3.10
C LEU A 122 6.16 7.52 4.47
N PRO A 123 7.16 8.43 4.55
CA PRO A 123 7.35 9.26 5.74
C PRO A 123 6.10 10.08 6.07
N GLY A 124 5.97 10.46 7.35
CA GLY A 124 4.96 11.41 7.76
C GLY A 124 5.17 12.80 7.13
N PRO A 125 4.15 13.66 7.09
CA PRO A 125 4.30 15.03 6.62
C PRO A 125 5.40 15.78 7.38
N GLY A 126 6.39 16.31 6.65
CA GLY A 126 7.53 17.03 7.23
C GLY A 126 8.65 16.15 7.80
N GLU A 127 8.52 14.83 7.73
CA GLU A 127 9.56 13.90 8.17
C GLU A 127 10.60 13.64 7.06
N PRO A 128 11.85 13.31 7.43
CA PRO A 128 12.88 12.95 6.46
C PRO A 128 12.49 11.67 5.70
N LYS A 129 13.06 11.54 4.49
CA LYS A 129 12.97 10.31 3.70
C LYS A 129 13.55 9.13 4.46
N PHE A 130 12.97 7.95 4.27
CA PHE A 130 13.54 6.73 4.84
C PHE A 130 14.90 6.43 4.23
N ASP A 131 15.76 5.80 5.02
CA ASP A 131 17.02 5.20 4.55
C ASP A 131 16.73 3.93 3.73
N ALA A 132 16.15 4.16 2.55
CA ALA A 132 15.77 3.15 1.56
C ALA A 132 15.81 3.80 0.16
N PRO A 133 16.06 3.01 -0.90
CA PRO A 133 16.01 3.52 -2.28
C PRO A 133 14.69 4.26 -2.56
N GLY A 134 14.79 5.48 -3.09
CA GLY A 134 13.62 6.34 -3.38
C GLY A 134 13.06 7.09 -2.17
N GLY A 135 13.46 6.75 -0.94
CA GLY A 135 13.05 7.43 0.29
C GLY A 135 11.70 6.98 0.87
N PHE A 136 11.18 5.85 0.38
CA PHE A 136 9.94 5.20 0.83
C PHE A 136 10.09 3.68 0.69
N LEU A 137 9.17 2.89 1.24
CA LEU A 137 9.15 1.44 1.06
C LEU A 137 7.96 1.05 0.20
N PHE A 138 8.19 0.14 -0.73
CA PHE A 138 7.15 -0.48 -1.54
C PHE A 138 7.29 -1.99 -1.43
N VAL A 139 6.27 -2.64 -0.88
CA VAL A 139 6.28 -4.07 -0.60
C VAL A 139 5.14 -4.74 -1.33
N ASN A 140 5.45 -5.84 -1.99
CA ASN A 140 4.56 -6.54 -2.90
C ASN A 140 4.60 -8.03 -2.55
N TRP A 141 3.54 -8.54 -1.91
CA TRP A 141 3.38 -9.96 -1.60
C TRP A 141 2.56 -10.69 -2.67
N GLU A 142 3.00 -11.88 -3.02
CA GLU A 142 2.28 -12.79 -3.93
C GLU A 142 1.37 -13.78 -3.21
N ARG A 143 1.53 -13.96 -1.89
CA ARG A 143 0.69 -14.84 -1.08
C ARG A 143 0.27 -14.16 0.21
N SER A 144 -0.84 -13.43 0.13
CA SER A 144 -1.54 -12.90 1.31
C SER A 144 -2.67 -13.86 1.72
N THR A 145 -2.76 -14.19 3.00
CA THR A 145 -3.88 -14.96 3.56
C THR A 145 -4.46 -14.18 4.73
N SER A 146 -5.78 -13.99 4.75
CA SER A 146 -6.48 -13.58 5.97
C SER A 146 -6.74 -14.82 6.82
N ARG A 147 -6.50 -14.73 8.13
CA ARG A 147 -7.14 -15.64 9.08
C ARG A 147 -8.48 -15.03 9.44
N SER A 148 -9.55 -15.76 9.14
CA SER A 148 -10.90 -15.55 9.68
C SER A 148 -10.97 -16.03 11.13
#